data_AF-A0AB38A208-F1
#
_entry.id   AF-A0AB38A208-F1
#
_cell.length_a   1.000
_cell.length_b   1.000
_cell.length_c   1.000
_cell.angle_alpha   90.00
_cell.angle_beta   90.00
_cell.angle_gamma   90.00
#
_symmetry.space_group_name_H-M   'P 1'
#
loop_
_entity.id
_entity.type
_entity.pdbx_description
1 polymer ?
#
loop_
_entity_poly.entity_id
_entity_poly.type
_entity_poly.pdbx_seq_one_letter_code
_entity_poly.pdbx_strand_id
1 'polypeptide(L)'
;MTEKMKQGLLLAFATVVGFVIGYLNPETSQALLSAIGWIAGIGMFFLFRRSNKNPSRDYTASWPYILIRMLLFFIIGAALGSMIPYYQQIMALQQQ
;
A
#
# COMPACT_ATOMS: atom_id res chain seq x y z
N MET A 1 -13.34 -18.65 9.99
CA MET A 1 -12.94 -17.30 9.53
C MET A 1 -13.51 -17.07 8.14
N THR A 2 -14.28 -16.00 7.93
CA THR A 2 -14.89 -15.70 6.61
C THR A 2 -13.84 -15.17 5.62
N GLU A 3 -14.07 -15.32 4.31
CA GLU A 3 -13.16 -14.80 3.27
C GLU A 3 -12.94 -13.28 3.40
N LYS A 4 -13.98 -12.54 3.82
CA LYS A 4 -13.86 -11.10 4.13
C LYS A 4 -12.92 -10.83 5.31
N MET A 5 -12.95 -11.65 6.36
CA MET A 5 -12.02 -11.53 7.50
C MET A 5 -10.58 -11.80 7.06
N LYS A 6 -10.34 -12.84 6.26
CA LYS A 6 -9.00 -13.18 5.77
C LYS A 6 -8.40 -12.04 4.95
N GLN A 7 -9.19 -11.47 4.03
CA GLN A 7 -8.78 -10.31 3.25
C GLN A 7 -8.47 -9.11 4.15
N GLY A 8 -9.33 -8.80 5.13
CA GLY A 8 -9.07 -7.74 6.10
C GLY A 8 -7.75 -7.92 6.85
N LEU A 9 -7.44 -9.16 7.24
CA LEU A 9 -6.22 -9.49 7.96
C LEU A 9 -4.97 -9.37 7.09
N LEU A 10 -5.05 -9.79 5.81
CA LEU A 10 -3.97 -9.60 4.83
C LEU A 10 -3.69 -8.12 4.56
N LEU A 11 -4.74 -7.29 4.46
CA LEU A 11 -4.60 -5.86 4.24
C LEU A 11 -4.02 -5.16 5.48
N ALA A 12 -4.51 -5.50 6.67
CA ALA A 12 -3.95 -5.01 7.93
C ALA A 12 -2.48 -5.39 8.07
N PHE A 13 -2.13 -6.64 7.75
CA PHE A 13 -0.75 -7.10 7.74
C PHE A 13 0.11 -6.29 6.77
N ALA A 14 -0.35 -6.08 5.53
CA ALA A 14 0.37 -5.28 4.55
C ALA A 14 0.60 -3.83 5.03
N THR A 15 -0.39 -3.22 5.69
CA THR A 15 -0.26 -1.89 6.30
C THR A 15 0.75 -1.86 7.43
N VAL A 16 0.70 -2.83 8.35
CA VAL A 16 1.66 -2.89 9.48
C VAL A 16 3.08 -3.10 8.98
N VAL A 17 3.28 -4.02 8.02
CA VAL A 17 4.60 -4.24 7.41
C VAL A 17 5.08 -2.98 6.70
N GLY A 18 4.21 -2.32 5.92
CA GLY A 18 4.51 -1.04 5.30
C GLY A 18 4.96 -0.01 6.33
N PHE A 19 4.19 0.16 7.39
CA PHE A 19 4.48 1.10 8.47
C PHE A 19 5.83 0.86 9.14
N VAL A 20 6.13 -0.39 9.49
CA VAL A 20 7.41 -0.75 10.11
C VAL A 20 8.58 -0.47 9.17
N ILE A 21 8.46 -0.82 7.89
CA ILE A 21 9.50 -0.54 6.89
C ILE A 21 9.67 0.97 6.68
N GLY A 22 8.56 1.70 6.58
CA GLY A 22 8.53 3.16 6.50
C GLY A 22 9.27 3.84 7.64
N TYR A 23 9.03 3.35 8.86
CA TYR A 23 9.65 3.88 10.07
C TYR A 23 11.16 3.57 10.15
N LEU A 24 11.55 2.34 9.84
CA LEU A 24 12.96 1.90 9.97
C LEU A 24 13.84 2.42 8.83
N ASN A 25 13.32 2.53 7.62
CA ASN A 25 14.07 2.93 6.43
C ASN A 25 13.26 3.94 5.59
N PRO A 26 13.14 5.20 6.03
CA PRO A 26 12.31 6.20 5.37
C PRO A 26 12.79 6.53 3.95
N GLU A 27 14.10 6.60 3.70
CA GLU A 27 14.65 6.90 2.36
C GLU A 27 14.35 5.78 1.36
N THR A 28 14.61 4.53 1.74
CA THR A 28 14.31 3.37 0.92
C THR A 28 12.81 3.25 0.67
N SER A 29 12.00 3.54 1.69
CA SER A 29 10.55 3.54 1.57
C SER A 29 10.09 4.58 0.55
N GLN A 30 10.56 5.83 0.63
CA GLN A 30 10.22 6.87 -0.34
C GLN A 30 10.59 6.48 -1.79
N ALA A 31 11.77 5.88 -2.00
CA ALA A 31 12.17 5.39 -3.32
C ALA A 31 11.26 4.26 -3.84
N LEU A 32 10.90 3.31 -2.96
CA LEU A 32 10.03 2.18 -3.30
C LEU A 32 8.56 2.58 -3.49
N LEU A 33 8.07 3.58 -2.76
CA LEU A 33 6.68 4.07 -2.85
C LEU A 33 6.32 4.47 -4.29
N SER A 34 7.24 5.13 -5.00
CA SER A 34 7.04 5.51 -6.40
C SER A 34 6.89 4.27 -7.28
N ALA A 35 7.86 3.37 -7.28
CA ALA A 35 7.86 2.18 -8.13
C ALA A 35 6.66 1.25 -7.84
N ILE A 36 6.36 0.99 -6.56
CA ILE A 36 5.22 0.17 -6.15
C ILE A 36 3.91 0.87 -6.52
N GLY A 37 3.84 2.20 -6.39
CA GLY A 37 2.69 3.01 -6.77
C GLY A 37 2.38 2.90 -8.27
N TRP A 38 3.40 2.96 -9.12
CA TRP A 38 3.24 2.73 -10.57
C TRP A 38 2.72 1.31 -10.87
N ILE A 39 3.30 0.29 -10.25
CA ILE A 39 2.87 -1.11 -10.44
C ILE A 39 1.41 -1.31 -10.01
N ALA A 40 1.05 -0.80 -8.83
CA ALA A 40 -0.32 -0.91 -8.31
C ALA A 40 -1.32 -0.11 -9.17
N GLY A 41 -0.94 1.09 -9.62
CA GLY A 41 -1.76 1.94 -10.49
C GLY A 41 -2.02 1.32 -11.86
N ILE A 42 -0.96 0.83 -12.53
CA ILE A 42 -1.09 0.12 -13.82
C ILE A 42 -1.91 -1.16 -13.63
N GLY A 43 -1.66 -1.92 -12.58
CA GLY A 43 -2.42 -3.13 -12.24
C GLY A 43 -3.91 -2.84 -12.06
N MET A 44 -4.25 -1.79 -11.30
CA MET A 44 -5.65 -1.34 -11.13
C MET A 44 -6.27 -0.90 -12.45
N PHE A 45 -5.53 -0.18 -13.28
CA PHE A 45 -6.05 0.27 -14.59
C PHE A 45 -6.44 -0.91 -15.49
N PHE A 46 -5.60 -1.95 -15.56
CA PHE A 46 -5.92 -3.16 -16.31
C PHE A 46 -7.09 -3.94 -15.71
N LEU A 47 -7.14 -4.07 -14.38
CA LEU A 47 -8.26 -4.73 -13.71
C LEU A 47 -9.58 -3.98 -13.94
N PHE A 48 -9.57 -2.65 -13.85
CA PHE A 48 -10.74 -1.81 -14.10
C PHE A 48 -11.19 -1.91 -15.55
N ARG A 49 -10.25 -1.85 -16.51
CA ARG A 49 -10.54 -2.06 -17.93
C ARG A 49 -11.15 -3.44 -18.20
N ARG A 50 -10.67 -4.48 -17.52
CA ARG A 50 -11.20 -5.85 -17.64
C ARG A 50 -12.59 -5.97 -17.00
N SER A 51 -12.80 -5.32 -15.86
CA SER A 51 -14.09 -5.25 -15.17
C SER A 51 -15.15 -4.56 -16.05
N ASN A 52 -14.81 -3.43 -16.66
CA ASN A 52 -15.73 -2.71 -17.55
C ASN A 52 -16.13 -3.49 -18.81
N LYS A 53 -15.25 -4.37 -19.31
CA LYS A 53 -15.59 -5.25 -20.44
C LYS A 53 -16.53 -6.39 -20.07
N ASN A 54 -16.57 -6.79 -18.79
CA ASN A 54 -17.34 -7.93 -18.30
C ASN A 54 -17.96 -7.61 -16.93
N PRO A 55 -19.01 -6.78 -16.89
CA PRO A 55 -19.59 -6.27 -15.64
C PRO A 55 -20.28 -7.35 -14.80
N SER A 56 -20.67 -8.47 -15.41
CA SER A 56 -21.26 -9.63 -14.71
C SER A 56 -20.26 -10.47 -13.91
N ARG A 57 -18.96 -10.23 -14.06
CA ARG A 57 -17.91 -11.00 -13.40
C ARG A 57 -17.34 -10.20 -12.23
N ASP A 58 -17.48 -10.72 -11.02
CA ASP A 58 -16.93 -10.08 -9.82
C ASP A 58 -15.42 -10.36 -9.72
N TYR A 59 -14.61 -9.30 -9.82
CA TYR A 59 -13.16 -9.37 -9.70
C TYR A 59 -12.66 -9.00 -8.29
N THR A 60 -13.55 -8.61 -7.37
CA THR A 60 -13.16 -8.12 -6.03
C THR A 60 -12.58 -9.21 -5.13
N ALA A 61 -12.89 -10.48 -5.40
CA ALA A 61 -12.29 -11.64 -4.73
C ALA A 61 -11.13 -12.25 -5.52
N SER A 62 -10.77 -11.70 -6.69
CA SER A 62 -9.68 -12.25 -7.50
C SER A 62 -8.33 -12.02 -6.83
N TRP A 63 -7.46 -13.04 -6.88
CA TRP A 63 -6.12 -12.98 -6.29
C TRP A 63 -5.29 -11.77 -6.75
N PRO A 64 -5.30 -11.39 -8.05
CA PRO A 64 -4.61 -10.19 -8.51
C PRO A 64 -5.15 -8.90 -7.89
N TYR A 65 -6.47 -8.80 -7.70
CA TYR A 65 -7.09 -7.63 -7.07
C TYR A 65 -6.72 -7.52 -5.59
N ILE A 66 -6.68 -8.65 -4.87
CA ILE A 66 -6.23 -8.69 -3.47
C ILE A 66 -4.77 -8.26 -3.36
N LEU A 67 -3.89 -8.78 -4.23
CA LEU A 67 -2.47 -8.43 -4.24
C LEU A 67 -2.26 -6.94 -4.49
N ILE A 68 -2.97 -6.35 -5.46
CA ILE A 68 -2.91 -4.91 -5.72
C ILE A 68 -3.43 -4.11 -4.52
N ARG A 69 -4.52 -4.52 -3.88
CA ARG A 69 -4.99 -3.86 -2.65
C ARG A 69 -3.96 -3.96 -1.52
N MET A 70 -3.29 -5.09 -1.36
CA MET A 70 -2.22 -5.22 -0.37
C MET A 70 -1.06 -4.26 -0.66
N LEU A 71 -0.66 -4.11 -1.93
CA LEU A 71 0.37 -3.14 -2.32
C LEU A 71 -0.05 -1.70 -2.00
N LEU A 72 -1.31 -1.34 -2.26
CA LEU A 72 -1.83 -0.01 -1.93
C LEU A 72 -1.85 0.23 -0.41
N PHE A 73 -2.31 -0.74 0.37
CA PHE A 73 -2.34 -0.66 1.84
C PHE A 73 -0.92 -0.64 2.44
N PHE A 74 0.02 -1.32 1.81
CA PHE A 74 1.45 -1.25 2.14
C PHE A 74 2.03 0.15 1.89
N ILE A 75 1.77 0.74 0.72
CA ILE A 75 2.20 2.12 0.38
C ILE A 75 1.68 3.10 1.42
N ILE A 76 0.39 3.01 1.79
CA ILE A 76 -0.20 3.86 2.82
C ILE A 76 0.51 3.69 4.16
N GLY A 77 0.73 2.44 4.58
CA GLY A 77 1.47 2.14 5.80
C GLY A 77 2.87 2.74 5.80
N ALA A 78 3.64 2.51 4.73
CA ALA A 78 5.01 3.00 4.59
C ALA A 78 5.10 4.52 4.54
N ALA A 79 4.17 5.19 3.86
CA ALA A 79 4.09 6.65 3.87
C ALA A 79 3.89 7.17 5.30
N LEU A 80 2.92 6.62 6.04
CA LEU A 80 2.66 7.02 7.44
C LEU A 80 3.85 6.71 8.36
N GLY A 81 4.49 5.55 8.21
CA GLY A 81 5.67 5.17 9.00
C GLY A 81 6.87 6.09 8.76
N SER A 82 7.11 6.46 7.49
CA SER A 82 8.22 7.33 7.09
C SER A 82 8.05 8.79 7.49
N MET A 83 6.81 9.24 7.72
CA MET A 83 6.54 10.59 8.21
C MET A 83 7.10 10.83 9.61
N ILE A 84 7.12 9.81 10.48
CA ILE A 84 7.57 9.96 11.87
C ILE A 84 9.04 10.43 11.96
N PRO A 85 10.03 9.73 11.38
CA PRO A 85 11.42 10.19 11.42
C PRO A 85 11.61 11.51 10.66
N TYR A 86 10.83 11.76 9.61
CA TYR A 86 10.84 13.02 8.88
C TYR A 86 10.43 14.22 9.75
N TYR A 87 9.34 14.09 10.51
CA TYR A 87 8.92 15.13 11.46
C TYR A 87 9.94 15.33 12.58
N GLN A 88 10.55 14.25 13.08
CA GLN A 88 11.62 14.35 14.08
C GLN A 88 12.82 15.14 13.57
N GLN A 89 13.24 14.92 12.31
CA GLN A 89 14.30 15.70 11.68
C GLN A 89 13.94 17.18 11.55
N ILE A 90 12.71 17.50 11.12
CA ILE A 90 12.27 18.90 10.99
C ILE A 90 12.30 19.62 12.34
N MET A 91 11.80 18.99 13.40
CA MET A 91 11.81 19.60 14.74
C MET A 91 13.23 19.82 15.26
N ALA A 92 14.16 18.90 14.99
CA ALA A 92 15.56 19.05 15.36
C ALA A 92 16.23 20.22 14.62
N LEU A 93 15.91 20.42 13.34
CA LEU A 93 16.41 21.54 12.54
C LEU A 93 15.86 22.90 12.97
N GLN A 94 14.64 22.95 13.52
CA GLN A 94 14.04 24.19 14.04
C GLN A 94 14.57 24.61 15.42
N GLN A 95 15.26 23.70 16.13
CA GLN A 95 15.85 23.98 17.45
C GLN A 95 17.33 24.40 17.38
N GLN A 96 17.92 24.44 16.18
CA GLN A 96 19.26 25.00 15.90
C GLN A 96 19.14 26.42 15.36
#